data_AF-A0A5N8HMU1-F1
#
_entry.id   AF-A0A5N8HMU1-F1
#
_cell.length_a   1.000
_cell.length_b   1.000
_cell.length_c   1.000
_cell.angle_alpha   90.00
_cell.angle_beta   90.00
_cell.angle_gamma   90.00
#
_symmetry.space_group_name_H-M   'P 1'
#
loop_
_entity.id
_entity.type
_entity.pdbx_description
1 polymer ?
#
loop_
_entity_poly.entity_id
_entity_poly.type
_entity_poly.pdbx_seq_one_letter_code
_entity_poly.pdbx_strand_id
1 'polypeptide(L)'
;NHFAGLALAVSGFENEHLNFALATPDGTFALRVRFSTTRYSLAIRQEVCAMMALNMLRRWLNGQDIASEHGWIEVVESMTLSV
;
A
#
# COMPACT_ATOMS: atom_id res chain seq x y z
N ASN A 1 8.32 -18.98 9.22
CA ASN A 1 9.52 -18.80 8.38
C ASN A 1 9.12 -18.30 7.01
N HIS A 2 9.03 -16.98 6.81
CA HIS A 2 9.12 -16.44 5.46
C HIS A 2 10.60 -16.54 5.05
N PHE A 3 10.90 -17.21 3.93
CA PHE A 3 12.25 -17.25 3.37
C PHE A 3 12.67 -15.88 2.80
N ALA A 4 11.71 -15.00 2.52
CA ALA A 4 11.94 -13.61 2.14
C ALA A 4 12.06 -12.73 3.39
N GLY A 5 13.03 -11.81 3.40
CA GLY A 5 13.27 -10.87 4.51
C GLY A 5 12.20 -9.78 4.70
N LEU A 6 11.13 -9.81 3.90
CA LEU A 6 9.97 -8.93 4.00
C LEU A 6 8.72 -9.60 3.42
N ALA A 7 7.55 -9.06 3.73
CA ALA A 7 6.28 -9.44 3.10
C ALA A 7 5.46 -8.20 2.74
N LEU A 8 4.86 -8.21 1.55
CA LEU A 8 3.96 -7.18 1.07
C LEU A 8 2.60 -7.83 0.78
N ALA A 9 1.55 -7.35 1.45
CA ALA A 9 0.19 -7.82 1.29
C ALA A 9 -0.73 -6.68 0.83
N VAL A 10 -1.69 -7.03 -0.02
CA VAL A 10 -2.72 -6.13 -0.50
C VAL A 10 -4.09 -6.78 -0.25
N SER A 11 -5.03 -6.02 0.32
CA SER A 11 -6.39 -6.50 0.51
C SER A 11 -7.20 -6.50 -0.79
N GLY A 12 -8.40 -7.09 -0.75
CA GLY A 12 -9.42 -6.78 -1.74
C GLY A 12 -9.86 -5.31 -1.66
N PHE A 13 -10.53 -4.85 -2.72
CA PHE A 13 -11.16 -3.53 -2.77
C PHE A 13 -12.57 -3.60 -2.17
N GLU A 14 -12.79 -2.92 -1.06
CA GLU A 14 -14.04 -2.96 -0.30
C GLU A 14 -14.42 -1.55 0.18
N ASN A 15 -15.69 -1.15 0.00
CA ASN A 15 -16.20 0.16 0.43
C ASN A 15 -15.34 1.35 -0.03
N GLU A 16 -14.84 1.32 -1.26
CA GLU A 16 -13.91 2.33 -1.80
C GLU A 16 -12.50 2.37 -1.19
N HIS A 17 -12.16 1.36 -0.38
CA HIS A 17 -10.87 1.27 0.28
C HIS A 17 -10.03 0.10 -0.24
N LEU A 18 -8.72 0.33 -0.22
CA LEU A 18 -7.70 -0.68 -0.46
C LEU A 18 -6.64 -0.56 0.64
N ASN A 19 -6.20 -1.68 1.19
CA ASN A 19 -5.22 -1.70 2.26
C ASN A 19 -3.92 -2.35 1.78
N PHE A 20 -2.81 -1.79 2.22
CA PHE A 20 -1.46 -2.30 2.00
C PHE A 20 -0.82 -2.57 3.35
N ALA A 21 -0.10 -3.68 3.47
CA ALA A 21 0.73 -3.97 4.62
C ALA A 21 2.12 -4.41 4.15
N LEU A 22 3.16 -3.75 4.67
CA LEU A 22 4.56 -4.06 4.43
C LEU A 22 5.18 -4.46 5.77
N ALA A 23 5.45 -5.75 5.94
CA ALA A 23 6.18 -6.28 7.09
C ALA A 23 7.67 -6.37 6.73
N THR A 24 8.52 -5.73 7.52
CA THR A 24 9.97 -5.65 7.34
C THR A 24 10.68 -5.98 8.65
N PRO A 25 12.03 -6.10 8.65
CA PRO A 25 12.79 -6.27 9.88
C PRO A 25 12.68 -5.09 10.86
N ASP A 26 12.32 -3.90 10.37
CA ASP A 26 12.24 -2.66 11.18
C ASP A 26 10.84 -2.43 11.77
N GLY A 27 9.85 -3.21 11.33
CA GLY A 27 8.47 -3.08 11.76
C GLY A 27 7.48 -3.45 10.67
N THR A 28 6.19 -3.30 11.00
CA THR A 28 5.09 -3.44 10.04
C THR A 28 4.47 -2.08 9.79
N PHE A 29 4.31 -1.75 8.52
CA PHE A 29 3.68 -0.53 8.06
C PHE A 29 2.39 -0.89 7.34
N ALA A 30 1.31 -0.18 7.64
CA ALA A 30 0.03 -0.36 6.97
C ALA A 30 -0.53 0.97 6.49
N LEU A 31 -1.10 0.95 5.29
CA LEU A 31 -1.79 2.10 4.70
C LEU A 31 -3.18 1.66 4.26
N ARG A 32 -4.19 2.45 4.62
CA ARG A 32 -5.49 2.41 3.95
C ARG A 32 -5.58 3.60 3.02
N VAL A 33 -5.95 3.31 1.78
CA VAL A 33 -6.21 4.35 0.78
C VAL A 33 -7.65 4.31 0.35
N ARG A 34 -8.18 5.49 0.00
CA ARG A 34 -9.47 5.65 -0.65
C ARG A 34 -9.24 6.13 -2.07
N PHE A 35 -9.92 5.51 -3.04
CA PHE A 35 -9.97 6.04 -4.39
C PHE A 35 -11.25 5.62 -5.12
N SER A 36 -11.83 6.55 -5.88
CA SER A 36 -13.07 6.26 -6.62
C SER A 36 -12.80 5.41 -7.84
N THR A 37 -13.61 4.36 -8.01
CA THR A 37 -13.47 3.40 -9.11
C THR A 37 -14.41 3.65 -10.27
N THR A 38 -15.32 4.61 -10.13
CA THR A 38 -16.41 4.91 -11.08
C THR A 38 -15.92 5.24 -12.50
N ARG A 39 -14.68 5.70 -12.65
CA ARG A 39 -14.11 6.15 -13.94
C ARG A 39 -13.07 5.21 -14.55
N TYR A 40 -12.74 4.09 -13.89
CA TYR A 40 -11.60 3.25 -14.26
C TYR A 40 -11.98 1.77 -14.39
N SER A 41 -11.45 1.12 -15.43
CA SER A 41 -11.64 -0.32 -15.65
C SER A 41 -10.98 -1.15 -14.53
N LEU A 42 -11.35 -2.42 -14.41
CA LEU A 42 -10.70 -3.33 -13.44
C LEU A 42 -9.18 -3.41 -13.66
N ALA A 43 -8.72 -3.48 -14.91
CA ALA A 43 -7.30 -3.55 -15.23
C ALA A 43 -6.54 -2.33 -14.70
N ILE A 44 -7.03 -1.11 -14.98
CA ILE A 44 -6.42 0.13 -14.48
C ILE A 44 -6.37 0.15 -12.95
N ARG A 45 -7.42 -0.33 -12.28
CA ARG A 45 -7.45 -0.39 -10.80
C ARG A 45 -6.41 -1.36 -10.24
N GLN A 46 -6.19 -2.49 -10.91
CA GLN A 46 -5.16 -3.47 -10.52
C GLN A 46 -3.75 -2.93 -10.75
N GLU A 47 -3.52 -2.22 -11.86
CA GLU A 47 -2.25 -1.54 -12.13
C GLU A 47 -1.94 -0.48 -11.08
N VAL A 48 -2.92 0.35 -10.72
CA VAL A 48 -2.79 1.34 -9.65
C VAL A 48 -2.52 0.69 -8.30
N CYS A 49 -3.22 -0.40 -7.98
CA CYS A 49 -2.97 -1.20 -6.78
C CYS A 49 -1.52 -1.72 -6.73
N ALA A 50 -1.03 -2.32 -7.82
CA ALA A 50 0.33 -2.83 -7.92
C ALA A 50 1.36 -1.68 -7.80
N MET A 51 1.11 -0.55 -8.47
CA MET A 51 1.94 0.65 -8.38
C MET A 51 2.04 1.15 -6.94
N MET A 52 0.92 1.26 -6.22
CA MET A 52 0.90 1.73 -4.83
C MET A 52 1.69 0.79 -3.91
N ALA A 53 1.46 -0.52 -4.04
CA ALA A 53 2.16 -1.53 -3.24
C ALA A 53 3.68 -1.50 -3.49
N LEU A 54 4.09 -1.46 -4.76
CA LEU A 54 5.51 -1.40 -5.14
C LEU A 54 6.15 -0.05 -4.79
N ASN A 55 5.40 1.04 -4.86
CA ASN A 55 5.89 2.35 -4.45
C ASN A 55 6.06 2.45 -2.93
N MET A 56 5.18 1.82 -2.15
CA MET A 56 5.33 1.66 -0.70
C MET A 56 6.64 0.93 -0.36
N LEU A 57 6.89 -0.21 -1.01
CA LEU A 57 8.13 -0.96 -0.86
C LEU A 57 9.36 -0.15 -1.30
N ARG A 58 9.30 0.49 -2.47
CA ARG A 58 10.38 1.34 -3.00
C ARG A 58 10.72 2.47 -2.04
N ARG A 59 9.72 3.09 -1.41
CA ARG A 59 9.92 4.17 -0.43
C ARG A 59 10.62 3.67 0.82
N TRP A 60 10.16 2.56 1.40
CA TRP A 60 10.83 1.94 2.54
C TRP A 60 12.30 1.59 2.23
N LEU A 61 12.56 0.93 1.08
CA LEU A 61 13.93 0.59 0.66
C LEU A 61 14.85 1.81 0.54
N ASN A 62 14.30 2.99 0.26
CA ASN A 62 15.04 4.24 0.11
C ASN A 62 15.01 5.11 1.38
N GLY A 63 14.49 4.62 2.51
CA GLY A 63 14.35 5.39 3.74
C GLY A 63 13.42 6.61 3.63
N GLN A 64 12.47 6.57 2.68
CA GLN A 64 11.48 7.63 2.49
C GLN A 64 10.24 7.35 3.36
N ASP A 65 9.46 8.40 3.63
CA ASP A 65 8.11 8.22 4.18
C ASP A 65 7.31 7.27 3.27
N ILE A 66 6.71 6.27 3.91
CA ILE A 66 5.99 5.17 3.27
C ILE A 66 4.64 5.66 2.74
N ALA A 67 4.02 6.63 3.43
CA ALA A 67 2.81 7.27 2.95
C ALA A 67 3.12 8.21 1.78
N SER A 68 2.26 8.19 0.76
CA SER A 68 2.32 9.12 -0.36
C SER A 68 0.94 9.25 -0.97
N GLU A 69 0.47 10.48 -1.08
CA GLU A 69 -0.69 10.79 -1.89
C GLU A 69 -0.32 10.73 -3.37
N HIS A 70 -1.27 10.34 -4.21
CA HIS A 70 -1.10 10.24 -5.67
C HIS A 70 -2.35 10.73 -6.39
N GLY A 71 -2.41 12.03 -6.66
CA GLY A 71 -3.50 12.65 -7.42
C GLY A 71 -4.87 12.40 -6.79
N TRP A 72 -5.59 11.41 -7.29
CA TRP A 72 -6.95 11.03 -6.87
C TRP A 72 -6.97 9.86 -5.87
N ILE A 73 -5.80 9.44 -5.37
CA ILE A 73 -5.63 8.43 -4.31
C ILE A 73 -5.25 9.13 -3.02
N GLU A 74 -6.12 8.98 -2.02
CA GLU A 74 -5.98 9.60 -0.71
C GLU A 74 -5.58 8.55 0.32
N VAL A 75 -4.55 8.83 1.11
CA VAL A 75 -4.20 8.01 2.28
C VAL A 75 -5.12 8.43 3.41
N VAL A 76 -6.05 7.56 3.80
CA VAL A 76 -7.05 7.86 4.85
C VAL A 76 -6.64 7.34 6.22
N GLU A 77 -5.77 6.34 6.27
CA GLU A 77 -5.26 5.77 7.51
C GLU A 77 -3.83 5.28 7.30
N SER A 78 -2.97 5.51 8.28
CA SER A 78 -1.62 4.93 8.34
C SER A 78 -1.37 4.38 9.73
N MET A 79 -0.66 3.26 9.79
CA MET A 79 -0.28 2.60 11.04
C MET A 79 1.14 2.07 10.92
N THR A 80 1.92 2.25 11.98
CA THR A 80 3.25 1.66 12.12
C THR A 80 3.29 0.85 13.41
N LEU A 81 3.66 -0.41 13.31
CA LEU A 81 3.93 -1.30 14.43
C LEU A 81 5.43 -1.56 14.47
N SER A 82 6.11 -0.95 15.44
CA SER A 82 7.52 -1.22 15.72
C SER A 82 7.70 -2.61 16.32
N VAL A 83 8.85 -3.24 16.04
CA VAL A 83 9.28 -4.52 16.64
C VAL A 83 9.64 -4.34 18.11
#